data_AF-A0A9E2Y500-F1
#
_entry.id   AF-A0A9E2Y500-F1
#
_cell.length_a   1.000
_cell.length_b   1.000
_cell.length_c   1.000
_cell.angle_alpha   90.00
_cell.angle_beta   90.00
_cell.angle_gamma   90.00
#
_symmetry.space_group_name_H-M   'P 1'
#
loop_
_entity.id
_entity.type
_entity.pdbx_description
1 polymer ?
#
loop_
_entity_poly.entity_id
_entity_poly.type
_entity_poly.pdbx_seq_one_letter_code
_entity_poly.pdbx_strand_id
1 'polypeptide(L)'
;MTTAGRTYNQLHVPRKYSPGHRRFSVYWTWSYPWEANRDVAKLDNRFSTMTEVRRVAWPAYETDAYSERMFLQGIEGTLELFHLSLVNFQNVVGETTEQPVAVYQRVDQAGRPLPIDERILADTDTLMVFGLDHMVTDQEAAPAEIAAIDKWLERDGTCLILGPHHDVGASGDVEQRNMEYYHHGDA
;
A
#
# COMPACT_ATOMS: atom_id res chain seq x y z
N MET A 1 27.40 -5.76 -6.29
CA MET A 1 26.67 -4.98 -5.27
C MET A 1 25.21 -5.34 -5.39
N THR A 2 24.60 -5.96 -4.38
CA THR A 2 23.15 -6.13 -4.31
C THR A 2 22.52 -4.75 -4.17
N THR A 3 21.64 -4.38 -5.11
CA THR A 3 20.95 -3.08 -5.08
C THR A 3 19.97 -3.06 -3.92
N ALA A 4 20.02 -2.03 -3.07
CA ALA A 4 19.06 -1.89 -1.97
C ALA A 4 17.62 -1.76 -2.47
N GLY A 5 16.64 -2.14 -1.65
CA GLY A 5 15.23 -1.85 -1.91
C GLY A 5 14.99 -0.35 -2.07
N ARG A 6 13.95 0.03 -2.82
CA ARG A 6 13.58 1.44 -3.00
C ARG A 6 12.38 1.79 -2.13
N THR A 7 12.53 2.78 -1.28
CA THR A 7 11.40 3.49 -0.65
C THR A 7 11.09 4.75 -1.46
N TYR A 8 10.10 5.55 -1.06
CA TYR A 8 9.66 6.71 -1.82
C TYR A 8 10.82 7.64 -2.24
N ASN A 9 11.13 7.62 -3.54
CA ASN A 9 12.20 8.38 -4.20
C ASN A 9 13.63 8.23 -3.60
N GLN A 10 13.94 7.12 -2.93
CA GLN A 10 15.28 6.89 -2.36
C GLN A 10 15.64 5.41 -2.22
N LEU A 11 16.94 5.12 -2.11
CA LEU A 11 17.40 3.79 -1.72
C LEU A 11 17.26 3.61 -0.21
N HIS A 12 16.75 2.44 0.19
CA HIS A 12 16.62 2.07 1.58
C HIS A 12 17.99 1.90 2.24
N VAL A 13 18.14 2.44 3.44
CA VAL A 13 19.31 2.21 4.29
C VAL A 13 18.98 1.03 5.22
N PRO A 14 19.69 -0.11 5.13
CA PRO A 14 19.40 -1.28 5.95
C PRO A 14 19.44 -0.97 7.44
N ARG A 15 18.47 -1.49 8.19
CA ARG A 15 18.38 -1.36 9.65
C ARG A 15 19.15 -2.49 10.32
N LYS A 16 19.88 -2.17 11.37
CA LYS A 16 20.60 -3.19 12.15
C LYS A 16 19.59 -4.01 12.95
N TYR A 17 19.67 -5.33 12.85
CA TYR A 17 18.93 -6.23 13.72
C TYR A 17 19.34 -6.03 15.19
N SER A 18 18.35 -5.94 16.08
CA SER A 18 18.55 -5.91 17.53
C SER A 18 17.46 -6.75 18.21
N PRO A 19 17.81 -7.68 19.13
CA PRO A 19 16.83 -8.51 19.82
C PRO A 19 15.77 -7.68 20.54
N GLY A 20 14.49 -7.97 20.31
CA GLY A 20 13.36 -7.23 20.90
C GLY A 20 12.94 -5.97 20.13
N HIS A 21 13.73 -5.51 19.16
CA HIS A 21 13.49 -4.30 18.36
C HIS A 21 13.14 -4.67 16.92
N ARG A 22 11.89 -5.07 16.69
CA ARG A 22 11.45 -5.62 15.39
C ARG A 22 11.48 -4.57 14.30
N ARG A 23 12.03 -4.94 13.13
CA ARG A 23 12.01 -4.12 11.91
C ARG A 23 10.71 -4.35 11.14
N PHE A 24 9.79 -3.38 11.22
CA PHE A 24 8.53 -3.41 10.48
C PHE A 24 8.69 -2.83 9.08
N SER A 25 8.12 -3.52 8.09
CA SER A 25 8.08 -3.04 6.71
C SER A 25 6.66 -3.12 6.17
N VAL A 26 6.26 -2.10 5.42
CA VAL A 26 5.01 -2.06 4.69
C VAL A 26 5.31 -2.20 3.20
N TYR A 27 4.51 -2.97 2.49
CA TYR A 27 4.59 -3.19 1.07
C TYR A 27 3.24 -2.96 0.42
N TRP A 28 3.14 -1.93 -0.43
CA TRP A 28 1.98 -1.69 -1.27
C TRP A 28 2.08 -2.55 -2.54
N THR A 29 1.08 -3.40 -2.79
CA THR A 29 1.07 -4.31 -3.95
C THR A 29 0.69 -3.65 -5.26
N TRP A 30 0.31 -2.37 -5.25
CA TRP A 30 -0.18 -1.65 -6.43
C TRP A 30 0.88 -1.43 -7.51
N SER A 31 0.40 -1.02 -8.69
CA SER A 31 1.19 -0.21 -9.59
C SER A 31 0.77 1.26 -9.48
N TYR A 32 1.55 2.10 -8.79
CA TYR A 32 1.18 3.50 -8.56
C TYR A 32 0.74 4.23 -9.84
N PRO A 33 1.53 4.24 -10.94
CA PRO A 33 1.13 4.95 -12.15
C PRO A 33 -0.09 4.32 -12.83
N TRP A 34 -0.32 3.01 -12.70
CA TRP A 34 -1.49 2.39 -13.30
C TRP A 34 -2.75 2.78 -12.52
N GLU A 35 -2.70 2.70 -11.19
CA GLU A 35 -3.81 3.10 -10.32
C GLU A 35 -4.15 4.59 -10.48
N ALA A 36 -3.15 5.45 -10.45
CA ALA A 36 -3.32 6.89 -10.60
C ALA A 36 -3.99 7.30 -11.93
N ASN A 37 -3.80 6.52 -13.00
CA ASN A 37 -4.36 6.79 -14.33
C ASN A 37 -5.63 5.99 -14.64
N ARG A 38 -6.26 5.34 -13.65
CA ARG A 38 -7.52 4.61 -13.87
C ARG A 38 -8.63 5.55 -14.34
N ASP A 39 -9.49 5.02 -15.20
CA ASP A 39 -10.69 5.72 -15.68
C ASP A 39 -11.68 5.92 -14.51
N VAL A 40 -11.91 7.18 -14.14
CA VAL A 40 -12.80 7.57 -13.04
C VAL A 40 -14.27 7.22 -13.29
N ALA A 41 -14.66 6.96 -14.54
CA ALA A 41 -16.00 6.49 -14.88
C ALA A 41 -16.22 5.00 -14.53
N LYS A 42 -15.15 4.24 -14.29
CA LYS A 42 -15.24 2.87 -13.77
C LYS A 42 -15.43 2.94 -12.26
N LEU A 43 -16.39 2.22 -11.72
CA LEU A 43 -16.65 2.19 -10.27
C LEU A 43 -16.08 0.93 -9.61
N ASP A 44 -15.88 -0.13 -10.40
CA ASP A 44 -15.39 -1.43 -9.92
C ASP A 44 -13.88 -1.40 -9.67
N ASN A 45 -13.48 -1.96 -8.52
CA ASN A 45 -12.08 -2.25 -8.18
C ASN A 45 -11.11 -1.13 -8.58
N ARG A 46 -11.41 0.08 -8.09
CA ARG A 46 -10.51 1.24 -8.21
C ARG A 46 -10.37 1.96 -6.89
N PHE A 47 -9.26 2.66 -6.74
CA PHE A 47 -9.12 3.66 -5.70
C PHE A 47 -10.08 4.84 -5.92
N SER A 48 -10.60 5.39 -4.84
CA SER A 48 -11.40 6.62 -4.86
C SER A 48 -10.54 7.80 -5.33
N THR A 49 -11.16 8.81 -5.90
CA THR A 49 -10.57 10.13 -6.09
C THR A 49 -10.60 10.91 -4.78
N MET A 50 -9.74 11.91 -4.61
CA MET A 50 -9.84 12.82 -3.46
C MET A 50 -11.18 13.54 -3.39
N THR A 51 -11.81 13.82 -4.54
CA THR A 51 -13.16 14.41 -4.56
C THR A 51 -14.19 13.49 -3.88
N GLU A 52 -14.11 12.18 -4.09
CA GLU A 52 -15.01 11.21 -3.46
C GLU A 52 -14.73 11.07 -1.97
N VAL A 53 -13.46 10.98 -1.57
CA VAL A 53 -13.05 10.98 -0.16
C VAL A 53 -13.61 12.22 0.56
N ARG A 54 -13.48 13.41 -0.03
CA ARG A 54 -13.98 14.66 0.53
C ARG A 54 -15.50 14.66 0.71
N ARG A 55 -16.25 14.06 -0.21
CA ARG A 55 -17.72 13.97 -0.12
C ARG A 55 -18.14 13.12 1.07
N VAL A 56 -17.55 11.94 1.23
CA VAL A 56 -17.92 10.99 2.29
C VAL A 56 -17.46 11.48 3.66
N ALA A 57 -16.28 12.10 3.74
CA ALA A 57 -15.67 12.52 5.00
C ALA A 57 -15.87 14.02 5.32
N TRP A 58 -16.80 14.69 4.65
CA TRP A 58 -17.07 16.11 4.91
C TRP A 58 -17.41 16.36 6.39
N PRO A 59 -16.88 17.43 7.04
CA PRO A 59 -16.02 18.49 6.50
C PRO A 59 -14.51 18.28 6.74
N ALA A 60 -14.05 17.07 7.05
CA ALA A 60 -12.70 16.82 7.58
C ALA A 60 -11.54 17.31 6.67
N TYR A 61 -11.81 17.45 5.37
CA TYR A 61 -10.83 17.85 4.36
C TYR A 61 -11.02 19.29 3.86
N GLU A 62 -11.88 20.10 4.49
CA GLU A 62 -12.10 21.51 4.13
C GLU A 62 -11.06 22.44 4.78
N THR A 63 -9.80 22.22 4.40
CA THR A 63 -8.66 23.04 4.83
C THR A 63 -7.72 23.33 3.67
N ASP A 64 -6.90 24.38 3.80
CA ASP A 64 -5.93 24.76 2.76
C ASP A 64 -4.97 23.62 2.38
N ALA A 65 -4.64 22.75 3.33
CA ALA A 65 -3.74 21.61 3.14
C ALA A 65 -4.24 20.60 2.09
N TYR A 66 -5.56 20.50 1.89
CA TYR A 66 -6.19 19.58 0.92
C TYR A 66 -6.80 20.32 -0.28
N SER A 67 -6.56 21.62 -0.39
CA SER A 67 -6.98 22.40 -1.56
C SER A 67 -6.27 21.91 -2.84
N GLU A 68 -6.87 22.15 -4.00
CA GLU A 68 -6.28 21.83 -5.31
C GLU A 68 -4.91 22.49 -5.56
N ARG A 69 -4.56 23.52 -4.78
CA ARG A 69 -3.26 24.19 -4.83
C ARG A 69 -2.17 23.43 -4.10
N MET A 70 -2.54 22.66 -3.08
CA MET A 70 -1.63 22.00 -2.15
C MET A 70 -1.66 20.48 -2.29
N PHE A 71 -2.74 19.92 -2.82
CA PHE A 71 -2.95 18.48 -2.85
C PHE A 71 -3.62 18.02 -4.14
N LEU A 72 -3.22 16.84 -4.60
CA LEU A 72 -3.76 16.21 -5.80
C LEU A 72 -5.24 15.86 -5.58
N GLN A 73 -6.08 16.03 -6.61
CA GLN A 73 -7.53 15.88 -6.46
C GLN A 73 -8.10 14.62 -7.14
N GLY A 74 -7.30 13.91 -7.94
CA GLY A 74 -7.66 12.65 -8.57
C GLY A 74 -7.41 11.44 -7.67
N ILE A 75 -7.24 10.27 -8.28
CA ILE A 75 -6.93 9.01 -7.59
C ILE A 75 -5.56 9.09 -6.91
N GLU A 76 -4.61 9.73 -7.57
CA GLU A 76 -3.27 9.95 -7.06
C GLU A 76 -3.26 10.68 -5.70
N GLY A 77 -4.22 11.56 -5.44
CA GLY A 77 -4.36 12.19 -4.13
C GLY A 77 -4.74 11.19 -3.03
N THR A 78 -5.62 10.23 -3.34
CA THR A 78 -5.98 9.16 -2.40
C THR A 78 -4.80 8.23 -2.14
N LEU A 79 -4.01 7.91 -3.16
CA LEU A 79 -2.76 7.16 -3.00
C LEU A 79 -1.77 7.88 -2.07
N GLU A 80 -1.65 9.20 -2.20
CA GLU A 80 -0.84 10.03 -1.28
C GLU A 80 -1.46 10.10 0.13
N LEU A 81 -2.79 10.09 0.28
CA LEU A 81 -3.42 9.98 1.60
C LEU A 81 -3.05 8.68 2.32
N PHE A 82 -2.93 7.55 1.62
CA PHE A 82 -2.47 6.31 2.26
C PHE A 82 -1.05 6.46 2.82
N HIS A 83 -0.14 7.08 2.07
CA HIS A 83 1.20 7.40 2.55
C HIS A 83 1.17 8.32 3.77
N LEU A 84 0.36 9.39 3.74
CA LEU A 84 0.20 10.31 4.87
C LEU A 84 -0.41 9.62 6.10
N SER A 85 -1.41 8.75 5.91
CA SER A 85 -2.07 8.03 6.98
C SER A 85 -1.11 7.05 7.69
N LEU A 86 -0.15 6.48 6.95
CA LEU A 86 0.88 5.61 7.50
C LEU A 86 1.83 6.36 8.44
N VAL A 87 2.04 7.68 8.31
CA VAL A 87 3.00 8.42 9.14
C VAL A 87 2.72 8.24 10.63
N ASN A 88 1.45 8.27 11.05
CA ASN A 88 1.07 8.02 12.44
C ASN A 88 1.44 6.61 12.89
N PHE A 89 1.20 5.61 12.04
CA PHE A 89 1.63 4.23 12.30
C PHE A 89 3.15 4.12 12.39
N GLN A 90 3.89 4.75 11.46
CA GLN A 90 5.35 4.75 11.44
C GLN A 90 5.93 5.38 12.71
N ASN A 91 5.34 6.47 13.22
CA ASN A 91 5.76 7.12 14.45
C ASN A 91 5.57 6.20 15.65
N VAL A 92 4.36 5.66 15.83
CA VAL A 92 4.05 4.78 16.97
C VAL A 92 4.91 3.52 16.97
N VAL A 93 5.03 2.86 15.81
CA VAL A 93 5.87 1.66 15.69
C VAL A 93 7.35 2.00 15.84
N GLY A 94 7.79 3.12 15.26
CA GLY A 94 9.17 3.59 15.35
C GLY A 94 9.60 3.89 16.79
N GLU A 95 8.74 4.56 17.56
CA GLU A 95 8.95 4.81 18.98
C GLU A 95 8.95 3.52 19.80
N THR A 96 8.02 2.60 19.51
CA THR A 96 7.86 1.34 20.25
C THR A 96 9.01 0.36 20.00
N THR A 97 9.50 0.30 18.76
CA THR A 97 10.52 -0.68 18.35
C THR A 97 11.92 -0.11 18.29
N GLU A 98 12.08 1.20 18.40
CA GLU A 98 13.33 1.94 18.13
C GLU A 98 13.86 1.69 16.71
N GLN A 99 12.98 1.30 15.78
CA GLN A 99 13.32 1.02 14.39
C GLN A 99 12.37 1.79 13.46
N PRO A 100 12.88 2.62 12.53
CA PRO A 100 12.01 3.30 11.58
C PRO A 100 11.29 2.27 10.71
N VAL A 101 10.03 2.52 10.35
CA VAL A 101 9.26 1.65 9.45
C VAL A 101 9.64 1.95 8.00
N ALA A 102 10.02 0.92 7.25
CA ALA A 102 10.28 1.03 5.82
C ALA A 102 8.97 0.84 5.02
N VAL A 103 8.74 1.66 3.99
CA VAL A 103 7.55 1.57 3.13
C VAL A 103 8.00 1.39 1.69
N TYR A 104 7.61 0.27 1.10
CA TYR A 104 7.92 -0.15 -0.25
C TYR A 104 6.65 -0.18 -1.11
N GLN A 105 6.84 -0.12 -2.42
CA GLN A 105 5.77 -0.23 -3.41
C GLN A 105 6.20 -1.22 -4.47
N ARG A 106 5.27 -2.02 -4.98
CA ARG A 106 5.53 -2.97 -6.07
C ARG A 106 5.94 -2.29 -7.34
N VAL A 107 5.19 -1.26 -7.76
CA VAL A 107 5.65 -0.29 -8.75
C VAL A 107 5.55 1.11 -8.17
N ASP A 108 6.70 1.79 -8.05
CA ASP A 108 6.77 3.14 -7.52
C ASP A 108 6.23 4.19 -8.50
N GLN A 109 6.14 5.44 -8.06
CA GLN A 109 5.65 6.59 -8.80
C GLN A 109 6.35 6.77 -10.16
N ALA A 110 7.60 6.33 -10.27
CA ALA A 110 8.39 6.42 -11.51
C ALA A 110 8.22 5.18 -12.41
N GLY A 111 7.26 4.29 -12.11
CA GLY A 111 7.01 3.08 -12.87
C GLY A 111 8.07 2.00 -12.68
N ARG A 112 8.88 2.07 -11.62
CA ARG A 112 9.95 1.10 -11.40
C ARG A 112 9.46 -0.05 -10.54
N PRO A 113 9.62 -1.31 -10.98
CA PRO A 113 9.21 -2.47 -10.21
C PRO A 113 10.17 -2.76 -9.05
N LEU A 114 9.64 -3.32 -7.97
CA LEU A 114 10.34 -3.87 -6.82
C LEU A 114 9.54 -5.06 -6.27
N PRO A 115 9.72 -6.28 -6.83
CA PRO A 115 9.11 -7.48 -6.28
C PRO A 115 9.60 -7.75 -4.85
N ILE A 116 8.81 -8.47 -4.06
CA ILE A 116 9.21 -8.93 -2.73
C ILE A 116 10.34 -9.96 -2.87
N ASP A 117 11.55 -9.55 -2.50
CA ASP A 117 12.73 -10.41 -2.48
C ASP A 117 13.69 -10.02 -1.35
N GLU A 118 14.90 -10.59 -1.35
CA GLU A 118 15.93 -10.36 -0.32
C GLU A 118 16.28 -8.88 -0.10
N ARG A 119 16.04 -7.99 -1.08
CA ARG A 119 16.24 -6.54 -0.92
C ARG A 119 15.31 -5.92 0.13
N ILE A 120 14.17 -6.57 0.38
CA ILE A 120 13.18 -6.22 1.40
C ILE A 120 13.29 -7.19 2.59
N LEU A 121 13.30 -8.50 2.31
CA LEU A 121 13.15 -9.56 3.33
C LEU A 121 14.34 -9.66 4.29
N ALA A 122 15.57 -9.40 3.82
CA ALA A 122 16.76 -9.43 4.67
C ALA A 122 16.70 -8.37 5.79
N ASP A 123 16.01 -7.26 5.55
CA ASP A 123 15.85 -6.15 6.48
C ASP A 123 14.49 -6.08 7.19
N THR A 124 13.69 -7.14 7.11
CA THR A 124 12.31 -7.12 7.61
C THR A 124 12.07 -8.25 8.58
N ASP A 125 11.53 -7.96 9.76
CA ASP A 125 11.10 -8.95 10.76
C ASP A 125 9.57 -9.11 10.76
N THR A 126 8.84 -8.03 10.53
CA THR A 126 7.39 -8.06 10.28
C THR A 126 7.12 -7.41 8.93
N LEU A 127 6.56 -8.16 7.98
CA LEU A 127 6.16 -7.66 6.67
C LEU A 127 4.64 -7.49 6.63
N MET A 128 4.19 -6.29 6.36
CA MET A 128 2.78 -5.97 6.13
C MET A 128 2.57 -5.74 4.64
N VAL A 129 1.73 -6.55 4.02
CA VAL A 129 1.41 -6.46 2.59
C VAL A 129 -0.01 -5.97 2.45
N PHE A 130 -0.17 -4.83 1.78
CA PHE A 130 -1.46 -4.16 1.59
C PHE A 130 -1.71 -3.85 0.13
N GLY A 131 -2.97 -4.00 -0.29
CA GLY A 131 -3.45 -3.55 -1.58
C GLY A 131 -4.95 -3.75 -1.68
N LEU A 132 -5.58 -3.04 -2.62
CA LEU A 132 -6.98 -3.26 -2.97
C LEU A 132 -7.07 -4.47 -3.91
N ASP A 133 -7.52 -4.27 -5.15
CA ASP A 133 -7.53 -5.29 -6.20
C ASP A 133 -6.28 -5.15 -7.08
N HIS A 134 -5.37 -6.09 -6.90
CA HIS A 134 -4.13 -6.18 -7.66
C HIS A 134 -4.32 -6.90 -9.00
N MET A 135 -5.47 -7.55 -9.25
CA MET A 135 -5.71 -8.33 -10.47
C MET A 135 -6.03 -7.43 -11.67
N VAL A 136 -6.78 -6.35 -11.46
CA VAL A 136 -7.11 -5.36 -12.52
C VAL A 136 -5.84 -4.70 -13.09
N THR A 137 -4.80 -4.61 -12.27
CA THR A 137 -3.51 -4.05 -12.66
C THR A 137 -2.41 -5.11 -12.81
N ASP A 138 -2.76 -6.38 -13.04
CA ASP A 138 -1.80 -7.48 -13.26
C ASP A 138 -0.66 -7.55 -12.21
N GLN A 139 -0.98 -7.19 -10.98
CA GLN A 139 -0.05 -7.17 -9.85
C GLN A 139 -0.04 -8.48 -9.04
N GLU A 140 -0.37 -9.60 -9.69
CA GLU A 140 -0.31 -10.95 -9.10
C GLU A 140 1.10 -11.28 -8.60
N ALA A 141 1.19 -11.86 -7.40
CA ALA A 141 2.46 -12.28 -6.82
C ALA A 141 3.14 -13.33 -7.69
N ALA A 142 4.38 -13.07 -8.10
CA ALA A 142 5.12 -14.02 -8.90
C ALA A 142 5.52 -15.26 -8.07
N PRO A 143 5.68 -16.45 -8.68
CA PRO A 143 6.13 -17.64 -7.95
C PRO A 143 7.43 -17.45 -7.18
N ALA A 144 8.33 -16.59 -7.67
CA ALA A 144 9.58 -16.26 -6.99
C ALA A 144 9.37 -15.43 -5.72
N GLU A 145 8.36 -14.54 -5.69
CA GLU A 145 8.02 -13.77 -4.49
C GLU A 145 7.42 -14.68 -3.41
N ILE A 146 6.53 -15.58 -3.82
CA ILE A 146 5.92 -16.59 -2.93
C ILE A 146 7.03 -17.45 -2.31
N ALA A 147 7.91 -18.02 -3.13
CA ALA A 147 9.03 -18.84 -2.65
C ALA A 147 9.99 -18.05 -1.73
N ALA A 148 10.19 -16.76 -1.97
CA ALA A 148 11.02 -15.91 -1.12
C ALA A 148 10.35 -15.66 0.24
N ILE A 149 9.04 -15.42 0.27
CA ILE A 149 8.26 -15.27 1.49
C ILE A 149 8.24 -16.57 2.29
N ASP A 150 7.98 -17.71 1.64
CA ASP A 150 7.97 -19.04 2.29
C ASP A 150 9.29 -19.29 3.01
N LYS A 151 10.42 -19.11 2.32
CA LYS A 151 11.76 -19.24 2.90
C LYS A 151 12.00 -18.23 4.03
N TRP A 152 11.52 -16.99 3.90
CA TRP A 152 11.67 -15.97 4.93
C TRP A 152 10.88 -16.32 6.20
N LEU A 153 9.69 -16.92 6.05
CA LEU A 153 8.85 -17.36 7.17
C LEU A 153 9.45 -18.54 7.96
N GLU A 154 10.42 -19.27 7.41
CA GLU A 154 11.18 -20.29 8.15
C GLU A 154 12.09 -19.67 9.23
N ARG A 155 12.37 -18.36 9.16
CA ARG A 155 13.21 -17.67 10.15
C ARG A 155 12.41 -17.34 11.41
N ASP A 156 12.90 -17.81 12.55
CA ASP A 156 12.32 -17.51 13.87
C ASP A 156 12.06 -16.01 14.07
N GLY A 157 10.87 -15.70 14.57
CA GLY A 157 10.46 -14.32 14.88
C GLY A 157 10.06 -13.49 13.66
N THR A 158 9.87 -14.09 12.48
CA THR A 158 9.21 -13.41 11.34
C THR A 158 7.69 -13.42 11.47
N CYS A 159 7.03 -12.45 10.85
CA CYS A 159 5.57 -12.37 10.81
C CYS A 159 5.09 -11.70 9.52
N LEU A 160 4.27 -12.42 8.74
CA LEU A 160 3.56 -11.86 7.59
C LEU A 160 2.17 -11.40 8.02
N ILE A 161 1.82 -10.17 7.70
CA ILE A 161 0.48 -9.61 7.86
C ILE A 161 -0.03 -9.27 6.47
N LEU A 162 -1.15 -9.86 6.08
CA LEU A 162 -1.86 -9.54 4.84
C LEU A 162 -3.09 -8.71 5.21
N GLY A 163 -3.16 -7.46 4.75
CA GLY A 163 -4.29 -6.56 4.99
C GLY A 163 -5.12 -6.29 3.74
N PRO A 164 -6.24 -5.55 3.89
CA PRO A 164 -7.49 -5.89 3.23
C PRO A 164 -7.45 -5.72 1.72
N HIS A 165 -7.82 -6.80 1.03
CA HIS A 165 -8.27 -6.81 -0.35
C HIS A 165 -9.63 -6.11 -0.44
N HIS A 166 -9.76 -5.16 -1.36
CA HIS A 166 -11.03 -4.50 -1.67
C HIS A 166 -11.55 -5.11 -2.97
N ASP A 167 -12.64 -5.86 -2.87
CA ASP A 167 -13.25 -6.57 -3.98
C ASP A 167 -14.69 -6.08 -4.14
N VAL A 168 -14.87 -5.07 -4.99
CA VAL A 168 -16.14 -4.42 -5.27
C VAL A 168 -16.36 -4.43 -6.77
N GLY A 169 -17.46 -5.04 -7.21
CA GLY A 169 -17.85 -5.04 -8.61
C GLY A 169 -17.44 -6.27 -9.40
N ALA A 170 -16.83 -7.28 -8.78
CA ALA A 170 -16.41 -8.50 -9.45
C ALA A 170 -17.59 -9.39 -9.89
N SER A 171 -18.74 -9.29 -9.21
CA SER A 171 -19.92 -10.11 -9.51
C SER A 171 -20.62 -9.66 -10.80
N GLY A 172 -21.11 -10.62 -11.59
CA GLY A 172 -22.03 -10.34 -12.70
C GLY A 172 -23.47 -10.01 -12.25
N ASP A 173 -23.79 -10.26 -10.98
CA ASP A 173 -25.10 -9.99 -10.39
C ASP A 173 -25.18 -8.55 -9.86
N VAL A 174 -26.15 -7.79 -10.38
CA VAL A 174 -26.36 -6.38 -10.03
C VAL A 174 -26.78 -6.21 -8.56
N GLU A 175 -27.55 -7.14 -8.01
CA GLU A 175 -27.98 -7.04 -6.60
C GLU A 175 -26.80 -7.25 -5.66
N GLN A 176 -25.93 -8.20 -5.98
CA GLN A 176 -24.69 -8.44 -5.24
C GLN A 176 -23.76 -7.22 -5.34
N ARG A 177 -23.54 -6.69 -6.55
CA ARG A 177 -22.71 -5.49 -6.73
C ARG A 177 -23.23 -4.30 -5.93
N ASN A 178 -24.54 -4.09 -5.91
CA ASN A 178 -25.15 -3.03 -5.12
C ASN A 178 -24.89 -3.21 -3.61
N MET A 179 -24.98 -4.43 -3.10
CA MET A 179 -24.62 -4.76 -1.72
C MET A 179 -23.14 -4.45 -1.43
N GLU A 180 -22.24 -4.81 -2.34
CA GLU A 180 -20.79 -4.53 -2.25
C GLU A 180 -20.54 -3.02 -2.13
N TYR A 181 -21.12 -2.19 -3.01
CA TYR A 181 -20.96 -0.73 -2.93
C TYR A 181 -21.48 -0.15 -1.60
N TYR A 182 -22.63 -0.63 -1.10
CA TYR A 182 -23.14 -0.19 0.20
C TYR A 182 -22.24 -0.60 1.37
N HIS A 183 -21.62 -1.78 1.31
CA HIS A 183 -20.70 -2.24 2.35
C HIS A 183 -19.44 -1.37 2.42
N HIS A 184 -18.93 -0.94 1.28
CA HIS A 184 -17.71 -0.15 1.16
C HIS A 184 -17.91 1.36 1.34
N GLY A 185 -19.16 1.84 1.35
CA GLY A 185 -19.47 3.26 1.47
C GLY A 185 -19.25 4.04 0.16
N ASP A 186 -19.26 3.32 -0.97
CA ASP A 186 -19.09 3.83 -2.33
C ASP A 186 -20.42 4.30 -2.97
N ALA A 187 -21.52 4.31 -2.18
CA ALA A 187 -22.89 4.59 -2.60
C ALA A 187 -23.31 6.07 -2.50
#